data_AF-A0A832YHZ8-F1
#
_entry.id   AF-A0A832YHZ8-F1
#
_cell.length_a   1.000
_cell.length_b   1.000
_cell.length_c   1.000
_cell.angle_alpha   90.00
_cell.angle_beta   90.00
_cell.angle_gamma   90.00
#
_symmetry.space_group_name_H-M   'P 1'
#
loop_
_entity.id
_entity.type
_entity.pdbx_description
1 polymer ?
#
loop_
_entity_poly.entity_id
_entity_poly.type
_entity_poly.pdbx_seq_one_letter_code
_entity_poly.pdbx_strand_id
1 'polypeptide(L)' 'FSIIKSLFEVLSIFRYMKKNEERFGMEIHMRDLMKVAKA' A
#
# COMPACT_ATOMS: atom_id res chain seq x y z
N PHE A 1 19.63 9.26 0.77
CA PHE A 1 18.47 9.92 0.14
C PHE A 1 17.39 8.98 -0.42
N SER A 2 17.57 7.66 -0.52
CA SER A 2 16.60 6.77 -1.19
C SER A 2 15.39 6.33 -0.36
N ILE A 3 15.51 6.24 0.97
CA ILE A 3 14.46 5.68 1.84
C ILE A 3 13.17 6.52 1.83
N ILE A 4 13.30 7.85 1.79
CA ILE A 4 12.15 8.75 1.75
C ILE A 4 11.36 8.56 0.45
N LYS A 5 12.05 8.39 -0.68
CA LYS A 5 11.41 8.16 -1.98
C LYS A 5 10.66 6.83 -2.01
N SER A 6 11.29 5.76 -1.52
CA SER A 6 10.65 4.46 -1.40
C SER A 6 9.45 4.47 -0.44
N LEU A 7 9.52 5.25 0.65
CA LEU A 7 8.39 5.43 1.56
C LEU A 7 7.20 6.13 0.87
N PHE A 8 7.47 7.15 0.06
CA PHE A 8 6.43 7.84 -0.73
C PHE A 8 5.80 6.93 -1.79
N GLU A 9 6.57 6.06 -2.44
CA GLU A 9 6.04 5.06 -3.37
C GLU A 9 5.11 4.08 -2.66
N VAL A 10 5.55 3.53 -1.53
CA VAL A 10 4.74 2.60 -0.73
C VAL A 10 3.45 3.27 -0.24
N LEU A 11 3.52 4.51 0.24
CA LEU A 11 2.35 5.28 0.65
C LEU A 11 1.39 5.58 -0.52
N SER A 12 1.92 5.83 -1.72
CA SER A 12 1.09 6.09 -2.90
C SER A 12 0.34 4.84 -3.36
N ILE A 13 1.01 3.68 -3.36
CA ILE A 13 0.39 2.38 -3.65
C ILE A 13 -0.66 2.07 -2.58
N PHE A 14 -0.33 2.25 -1.30
CA PHE A 14 -1.27 2.06 -0.20
C PHE A 14 -2.53 2.91 -0.38
N ARG A 15 -2.37 4.21 -0.66
CA ARG A 15 -3.49 5.13 -0.84
C ARG A 15 -4.34 4.78 -2.05
N TYR A 16 -3.72 4.30 -3.12
CA TYR A 16 -4.42 3.81 -4.31
C TYR A 16 -5.26 2.57 -3.98
N MET A 17 -4.67 1.58 -3.30
CA MET A 17 -5.38 0.36 -2.91
C MET A 17 -6.53 0.68 -1.94
N LYS A 18 -6.26 1.54 -0.94
CA LYS A 18 -7.26 2.07 0.02
C LYS A 18 -8.43 2.74 -0.70
N LYS A 19 -8.16 3.56 -1.70
CA LYS A 19 -9.22 4.25 -2.46
C LYS A 19 -10.07 3.30 -3.31
N ASN A 20 -9.54 2.13 -3.65
CA ASN A 20 -10.23 1.13 -4.47
C ASN A 20 -10.74 -0.05 -3.63
N GLU A 21 -10.90 0.10 -2.31
CA GLU A 21 -11.40 -0.95 -1.40
C GLU A 21 -12.74 -1.54 -1.87
N GLU A 22 -13.69 -0.71 -2.31
CA GLU A 22 -14.97 -1.15 -2.89
C GLU A 22 -14.80 -2.04 -4.13
N ARG A 23 -13.75 -1.79 -4.93
CA ARG A 23 -13.48 -2.55 -6.16
C ARG A 23 -12.83 -3.90 -5.88
N PHE A 24 -12.10 -4.01 -4.78
CA PHE A 24 -11.50 -5.26 -4.32
C PHE A 24 -12.44 -6.07 -3.42
N GLY A 25 -13.51 -5.46 -2.90
CA GLY A 25 -14.40 -6.09 -1.93
C GLY A 25 -13.67 -6.48 -0.64
N MET A 26 -12.55 -5.83 -0.35
CA MET A 26 -11.66 -6.10 0.79
C MET A 26 -11.21 -4.80 1.44
N GLU A 27 -11.14 -4.81 2.76
CA GLU A 27 -10.55 -3.73 3.54
C GLU A 27 -9.01 -3.84 3.48
N ILE A 28 -8.37 -2.82 2.92
CA ILE A 28 -6.92 -2.74 2.75
C ILE A 28 -6.31 -2.12 4.02
N HIS A 29 -5.52 -2.94 4.72
CA HIS A 29 -4.70 -2.50 5.84
C HIS A 29 -3.22 -2.42 5.48
N MET A 30 -2.48 -1.52 6.14
CA MET A 30 -1.02 -1.44 5.98
C MET A 30 -0.32 -2.78 6.28
N ARG A 31 -0.91 -3.63 7.12
CA ARG A 31 -0.41 -4.97 7.42
C ARG A 31 -0.41 -5.88 6.20
N ASP A 32 -1.44 -5.80 5.37
CA ASP A 32 -1.54 -6.60 4.14
C ASP A 32 -0.59 -6.06 3.08
N LEU A 33 -0.41 -4.74 3.02
CA LEU A 33 0.65 -4.14 2.20
C LEU A 33 2.06 -4.64 2.60
N MET A 34 2.34 -4.74 3.90
CA MET A 34 3.60 -5.30 4.41
C MET A 34 3.78 -6.79 4.08
N LYS A 35 2.70 -7.57 4.02
CA LYS A 35 2.77 -8.97 3.57
C LYS A 35 3.16 -9.05 2.09
N VAL A 36 2.58 -8.20 1.25
CA VAL A 36 2.85 -8.16 -0.19
C VAL A 36 4.25 -7.61 -0.48
N ALA A 37 4.71 -6.59 0.27
CA ALA A 37 6.05 -6.02 0.09
C ALA A 37 7.19 -6.94 0.58
N LYS A 38 6.87 -7.94 1.41
CA LYS A 38 7.84 -8.91 1.96
C LYS A 38 7.95 -10.19 1.11
N ALA A 39 6.95 -10.48 0.26
CA ALA A 39 6.91 -11.63 -0.63
C ALA A 39 7.61 -11.33 -1.97
#